data_AF-A0A8J2X4K3-F1
#
_entry.id   AF-A0A8J2X4K3-F1
#
_cell.length_a   1.000
_cell.length_b   1.000
_cell.length_c   1.000
_cell.angle_alpha   90.00
_cell.angle_beta   90.00
_cell.angle_gamma   90.00
#
_symmetry.space_group_name_H-M   'P 1'
#
loop_
_entity.id
_entity.type
_entity.pdbx_description
1 polymer ?
#
loop_
_entity_poly.entity_id
_entity_poly.type
_entity_poly.pdbx_seq_one_letter_code
_entity_poly.pdbx_strand_id
1 'polypeptide(L)'
;MTTRRALDGKVYFSYEDIHDAVSSSVARVKAFKPDVIVAIGGGGFIPARMLRTEVKVPIVAVGLELYDDNTNTINENGVQIKQWFSTDYGPGALVENGRVLIVDEVDDTRTTLAACVSELRKRHKPSQVGCLVVHNKLKAKRASLPSDVTYIACEEVPDEWNCYPWDAAAYGLTARAHTKRACACRGGAPVVVIAAAVGALAALLRR
;
A
#
# COMPACT_ATOMS: atom_id res chain seq x y z
N MET A 1 6.80 22.66 -2.03
CA MET A 1 6.38 21.45 -2.78
C MET A 1 4.94 21.65 -3.18
N THR A 2 4.65 21.65 -4.48
CA THR A 2 3.28 21.78 -5.01
C THR A 2 2.47 20.58 -4.52
N THR A 3 1.42 20.81 -3.75
CA THR A 3 0.63 19.76 -3.11
C THR A 3 -0.04 18.90 -4.17
N ARG A 4 0.23 17.60 -4.14
CA ARG A 4 -0.29 16.58 -5.07
C ARG A 4 -1.78 16.33 -4.84
N ARG A 5 -2.65 17.33 -5.01
CA ARG A 5 -4.07 17.26 -4.62
C ARG A 5 -5.01 17.34 -5.81
N ALA A 6 -6.03 16.47 -5.80
CA ALA A 6 -7.19 16.60 -6.66
C ALA A 6 -8.19 17.64 -6.10
N LEU A 7 -9.17 18.02 -6.92
CA LEU A 7 -10.23 18.97 -6.55
C LEU A 7 -11.08 18.52 -5.35
N ASP A 8 -11.12 17.21 -5.07
CA ASP A 8 -11.83 16.64 -3.91
C ASP A 8 -10.95 16.57 -2.64
N GLY A 9 -9.75 17.15 -2.67
CA GLY A 9 -8.83 17.22 -1.53
C GLY A 9 -8.05 15.93 -1.26
N LYS A 10 -8.19 14.90 -2.11
CA LYS A 10 -7.46 13.62 -1.98
C LYS A 10 -6.22 13.59 -2.86
N VAL A 11 -5.30 12.68 -2.54
CA VAL A 11 -4.06 12.44 -3.29
C VAL A 11 -4.20 11.16 -4.09
N TYR A 12 -4.22 11.24 -5.42
CA TYR A 12 -4.34 10.07 -6.28
C TYR A 12 -2.97 9.59 -6.77
N PHE A 13 -2.73 8.28 -6.64
CA PHE A 13 -1.56 7.59 -7.19
C PHE A 13 -1.97 6.64 -8.32
N SER A 14 -1.23 6.62 -9.42
CA SER A 14 -1.42 5.66 -10.51
C SER A 14 -0.60 4.40 -10.27
N TYR A 15 -0.82 3.34 -11.05
CA TYR A 15 0.02 2.15 -10.95
C TYR A 15 1.49 2.44 -11.27
N GLU A 16 1.75 3.38 -12.17
CA GLU A 16 3.09 3.84 -12.53
C GLU A 16 3.76 4.54 -11.35
N ASP A 17 3.05 5.40 -10.61
CA ASP A 17 3.61 6.00 -9.38
C ASP A 17 4.07 4.95 -8.39
N ILE A 18 3.22 3.96 -8.11
CA ILE A 18 3.53 2.90 -7.15
C ILE A 18 4.72 2.07 -7.65
N HIS A 19 4.77 1.78 -8.95
CA HIS A 19 5.87 1.02 -9.53
C HIS A 19 7.19 1.78 -9.41
N ASP A 20 7.22 3.05 -9.81
CA ASP A 20 8.41 3.91 -9.75
C ASP A 20 8.91 4.06 -8.30
N ALA A 21 7.98 4.28 -7.35
CA ALA A 21 8.29 4.34 -5.93
C ALA A 21 8.94 3.04 -5.44
N VAL A 22 8.33 1.89 -5.75
CA VAL A 22 8.89 0.57 -5.38
C VAL A 22 10.26 0.35 -6.01
N SER A 23 10.44 0.66 -7.30
CA SER A 23 11.73 0.52 -7.99
C SER A 23 12.83 1.39 -7.35
N SER A 24 12.50 2.59 -6.87
CA SER A 24 13.45 3.46 -6.16
C SER A 24 14.00 2.86 -4.85
N SER A 25 13.30 1.88 -4.27
CA SER A 25 13.70 1.22 -3.02
C SER A 25 14.63 0.03 -3.22
N VAL A 26 14.79 -0.47 -4.46
CA VAL A 26 15.44 -1.76 -4.76
C VAL A 26 16.87 -1.83 -4.26
N ALA A 27 17.66 -0.76 -4.37
CA ALA A 27 19.03 -0.75 -3.85
C ALA A 27 19.08 -0.96 -2.33
N ARG A 28 18.16 -0.32 -1.59
CA ARG A 28 18.04 -0.46 -0.12
C ARG A 28 17.56 -1.87 0.25
N VAL A 29 16.62 -2.43 -0.50
CA VAL A 29 16.17 -3.82 -0.31
C VAL A 29 17.29 -4.82 -0.59
N LYS A 30 18.06 -4.64 -1.68
CA LYS A 30 19.22 -5.49 -1.99
C LYS A 30 20.32 -5.39 -0.94
N ALA A 31 20.49 -4.24 -0.28
CA ALA A 31 21.40 -4.09 0.84
C ALA A 31 20.92 -4.86 2.09
N PHE A 32 19.60 -4.89 2.34
CA PHE A 32 18.99 -5.70 3.40
C PHE A 32 19.11 -7.21 3.15
N LYS A 33 19.13 -7.64 1.87
CA LYS A 33 19.27 -9.05 1.43
C LYS A 33 18.17 -9.97 1.99
N PRO A 34 16.88 -9.70 1.76
CA PRO A 34 15.83 -10.55 2.28
C PRO A 34 15.83 -11.94 1.62
N ASP A 35 15.61 -12.97 2.43
CA ASP A 35 15.42 -14.35 1.98
C ASP A 35 13.96 -14.60 1.59
N VAL A 36 13.03 -13.88 2.22
CA VAL A 36 11.59 -13.97 1.98
C VAL A 36 10.89 -12.63 2.20
N ILE A 37 9.89 -12.35 1.38
CA ILE A 37 8.96 -11.23 1.55
C ILE A 37 7.69 -11.74 2.24
N VAL A 38 7.26 -11.07 3.31
CA VAL A 38 5.95 -11.25 3.93
C VAL A 38 5.06 -10.08 3.50
N ALA A 39 4.14 -10.31 2.58
CA ALA A 39 3.20 -9.29 2.14
C ALA A 39 1.98 -9.24 3.07
N ILE A 40 1.68 -8.06 3.61
CA ILE A 40 0.44 -7.83 4.38
C ILE A 40 -0.71 -7.69 3.37
N GLY A 41 -1.78 -8.43 3.62
CA GLY A 41 -2.90 -8.59 2.70
C GLY A 41 -3.78 -7.36 2.58
N GLY A 42 -4.38 -7.20 1.40
CA GLY A 42 -4.99 -5.95 0.96
C GLY A 42 -4.01 -5.21 0.05
N GLY A 43 -3.48 -4.08 0.51
CA GLY A 43 -2.62 -3.22 -0.31
C GLY A 43 -1.18 -3.69 -0.46
N GLY A 44 -0.59 -4.42 0.51
CA GLY A 44 0.78 -4.91 0.44
C GLY A 44 1.08 -5.96 -0.65
N PHE A 45 0.06 -6.63 -1.20
CA PHE A 45 0.22 -7.64 -2.25
C PHE A 45 0.80 -7.08 -3.55
N ILE A 46 0.35 -5.89 -3.98
CA ILE A 46 0.76 -5.30 -5.25
C ILE A 46 2.21 -4.80 -5.19
N PRO A 47 2.62 -4.01 -4.17
CA PRO A 47 4.01 -3.60 -3.99
C PRO A 47 4.97 -4.79 -3.82
N ALA A 48 4.59 -5.84 -3.07
CA ALA A 48 5.41 -7.03 -2.93
C ALA A 48 5.64 -7.71 -4.28
N ARG A 49 4.60 -7.83 -5.12
CA ARG A 49 4.73 -8.42 -6.45
C ARG A 49 5.57 -7.54 -7.39
N MET A 50 5.40 -6.22 -7.37
CA MET A 50 6.24 -5.29 -8.13
C MET A 50 7.72 -5.48 -7.75
N LEU A 51 8.02 -5.41 -6.45
CA LEU A 51 9.37 -5.55 -5.90
C LEU A 51 10.03 -6.88 -6.30
N ARG A 52 9.29 -8.00 -6.20
CA ARG A 52 9.81 -9.34 -6.56
C ARG A 52 10.33 -9.42 -7.99
N THR A 53 9.83 -8.63 -8.92
CA THR A 53 10.37 -8.60 -10.29
C THR A 53 11.85 -8.21 -10.32
N GLU A 54 12.28 -7.33 -9.42
CA GLU A 54 13.62 -6.75 -9.42
C GLU A 54 14.59 -7.39 -8.42
N VAL A 55 14.05 -7.95 -7.33
CA VAL A 55 14.87 -8.60 -6.27
C VAL A 55 14.84 -10.12 -6.31
N LYS A 56 13.86 -10.73 -7.02
CA LYS A 56 13.70 -12.19 -7.19
C LYS A 56 13.55 -12.99 -5.88
N VAL A 57 13.06 -12.34 -4.82
CA VAL A 57 12.80 -12.95 -3.51
C VAL A 57 11.38 -13.54 -3.48
N PRO A 58 11.16 -14.75 -2.93
CA PRO A 58 9.83 -15.34 -2.84
C PRO A 58 8.93 -14.57 -1.88
N ILE A 59 7.61 -14.68 -2.09
CA ILE A 59 6.59 -13.98 -1.29
C ILE A 59 5.72 -15.01 -0.57
N VAL A 60 5.46 -14.76 0.71
CA VAL A 60 4.35 -15.33 1.48
C VAL A 60 3.39 -14.22 1.88
N ALA A 61 2.17 -14.58 2.24
CA ALA A 61 1.10 -13.64 2.54
C ALA A 61 0.58 -13.83 3.96
N VAL A 62 0.27 -12.71 4.63
CA VAL A 62 -0.46 -12.67 5.90
C VAL A 62 -1.68 -11.75 5.75
N GLY A 63 -2.76 -12.04 6.46
CA GLY A 63 -3.95 -11.20 6.50
C GLY A 63 -4.17 -10.72 7.93
N LEU A 64 -4.08 -9.41 8.15
CA LEU A 64 -4.29 -8.77 9.44
C LEU A 64 -5.46 -7.80 9.35
N GLU A 65 -6.35 -7.83 10.34
CA GLU A 65 -7.46 -6.90 10.48
C GLU A 65 -7.29 -6.17 11.82
N LEU A 66 -7.12 -4.84 11.75
CA LEU A 66 -6.99 -3.96 12.91
C LEU A 66 -8.31 -3.28 13.31
N TYR A 67 -9.21 -3.14 12.33
CA TYR A 67 -10.48 -2.44 12.42
C TYR A 67 -11.57 -3.47 12.22
N ASP A 68 -12.63 -3.43 13.04
CA ASP A 68 -13.86 -4.07 12.62
C ASP A 68 -14.54 -3.14 11.61
N ASP A 69 -14.37 -3.46 10.32
CA ASP A 69 -14.92 -2.69 9.21
C ASP A 69 -16.46 -2.53 9.29
N ASN A 70 -17.15 -3.37 10.07
CA ASN A 70 -18.59 -3.28 10.27
C ASN A 70 -19.00 -2.23 11.31
N THR A 71 -18.12 -1.94 12.28
CA THR A 71 -18.45 -1.05 13.42
C THR A 71 -17.62 0.23 13.43
N ASN A 72 -16.56 0.32 12.62
CA ASN A 72 -15.62 1.44 12.59
C ASN A 72 -15.02 1.73 13.98
N THR A 73 -14.96 0.69 14.84
CA THR A 73 -14.37 0.75 16.17
C THR A 73 -13.01 0.08 16.16
N ILE A 74 -12.08 0.59 16.98
CA ILE A 74 -10.83 -0.11 17.26
C ILE A 74 -11.21 -1.39 17.99
N ASN A 75 -10.82 -2.55 17.46
CA ASN A 75 -11.05 -3.80 18.16
C ASN A 75 -10.29 -3.75 19.50
N GLU A 76 -11.04 -3.71 20.60
CA GLU A 76 -10.50 -3.72 21.96
C GLU A 76 -9.62 -4.96 22.22
N ASN A 77 -9.83 -6.03 21.45
CA ASN A 77 -9.09 -7.29 21.52
C ASN A 77 -7.79 -7.31 20.69
N GLY A 78 -7.41 -6.20 20.06
CA GLY A 78 -6.19 -6.10 19.27
C GLY A 78 -6.32 -6.64 17.83
N VAL A 79 -5.17 -6.97 17.23
CA VAL A 79 -5.04 -7.33 15.81
C VAL A 79 -5.59 -8.73 15.55
N GLN A 80 -6.58 -8.87 14.67
CA GLN A 80 -7.07 -10.17 14.26
C GLN A 80 -6.23 -10.72 13.10
N ILE A 81 -5.77 -11.96 13.23
CA ILE A 81 -5.06 -12.67 12.16
C ILE A 81 -6.11 -13.47 11.39
N LYS A 82 -6.40 -13.06 10.15
CA LYS A 82 -7.31 -13.77 9.24
C LYS A 82 -6.59 -14.85 8.45
N GLN A 83 -5.32 -14.63 8.13
CA GLN A 83 -4.52 -15.54 7.34
C GLN A 83 -3.06 -15.51 7.81
N TRP A 84 -2.44 -16.68 7.88
CA TRP A 84 -1.01 -16.85 8.14
C TRP A 84 -0.44 -17.94 7.23
N PHE A 85 0.82 -17.84 6.84
CA PHE A 85 1.50 -18.84 5.99
C PHE A 85 1.90 -20.07 6.82
N SER A 86 2.06 -21.22 6.16
CA SER A 86 2.68 -22.41 6.75
C SER A 86 4.20 -22.38 6.54
N THR A 87 4.95 -22.91 7.50
CA THR A 87 6.39 -23.16 7.40
C THR A 87 6.72 -24.61 7.03
N ASP A 88 5.73 -25.49 6.94
CA ASP A 88 5.93 -26.92 6.66
C ASP A 88 6.28 -27.17 5.19
N TYR A 89 5.91 -26.23 4.32
CA TYR A 89 6.17 -26.30 2.88
C TYR A 89 6.29 -24.92 2.24
N GLY A 90 6.93 -24.89 1.07
CA GLY A 90 7.05 -23.68 0.27
C GLY A 90 7.93 -22.60 0.91
N PRO A 91 7.81 -21.34 0.45
CA PRO A 91 8.69 -20.28 0.88
C PRO A 91 8.54 -19.85 2.34
N GLY A 92 7.48 -20.27 3.04
CA GLY A 92 7.28 -19.93 4.45
C GLY A 92 8.37 -20.50 5.35
N ALA A 93 8.99 -21.63 4.98
CA ALA A 93 10.13 -22.19 5.70
C ALA A 93 11.33 -21.22 5.78
N LEU A 94 11.47 -20.32 4.80
CA LEU A 94 12.55 -19.31 4.77
C LEU A 94 12.40 -18.22 5.84
N VAL A 95 11.25 -18.16 6.51
CA VAL A 95 11.04 -17.23 7.64
C VAL A 95 11.86 -17.65 8.85
N GLU A 96 12.07 -18.96 9.05
CA GLU A 96 12.90 -19.46 10.15
C GLU A 96 14.37 -19.20 9.87
N ASN A 97 15.03 -18.46 10.77
CA ASN A 97 16.42 -18.01 10.68
C ASN A 97 16.76 -17.14 9.45
N GLY A 98 15.78 -16.82 8.60
CA GLY A 98 15.96 -15.96 7.43
C GLY A 98 15.80 -14.47 7.71
N ARG A 99 16.22 -13.67 6.75
CA ARG A 99 16.00 -12.22 6.69
C ARG A 99 14.64 -11.94 6.07
N VAL A 100 13.70 -11.48 6.89
CA VAL A 100 12.31 -11.29 6.47
C VAL A 100 12.06 -9.82 6.16
N LEU A 101 11.55 -9.53 4.95
CA LEU A 101 11.06 -8.20 4.59
C LEU A 101 9.53 -8.20 4.59
N ILE A 102 8.94 -7.52 5.56
CA ILE A 102 7.50 -7.25 5.60
C ILE A 102 7.19 -6.12 4.62
N VAL A 103 6.17 -6.28 3.77
CA VAL A 103 5.78 -5.28 2.76
C VAL A 103 4.31 -4.90 2.92
N ASP A 104 4.04 -3.60 2.94
CA ASP A 104 2.70 -3.00 2.98
C ASP A 104 2.61 -1.77 2.06
N GLU A 105 1.42 -1.25 1.76
CA GLU A 105 1.30 -0.03 0.94
C GLU A 105 1.55 1.26 1.72
N VAL A 106 1.13 1.33 2.99
CA VAL A 106 1.16 2.58 3.76
C VAL A 106 1.54 2.39 5.22
N ASP A 107 2.44 3.24 5.70
CA ASP A 107 2.62 3.49 7.14
C ASP A 107 1.85 4.77 7.51
N ASP A 108 0.60 4.62 7.99
CA ASP A 108 -0.18 5.74 8.55
C ASP A 108 0.15 5.93 10.03
N THR A 109 -0.38 5.04 10.88
CA THR A 109 -0.21 5.10 12.34
C THR A 109 0.79 4.09 12.90
N ARG A 110 1.44 3.31 12.01
CA ARG A 110 2.40 2.23 12.28
C ARG A 110 1.86 1.00 13.05
N THR A 111 0.57 0.99 13.39
CA THR A 111 -0.04 -0.11 14.16
C THR A 111 0.01 -1.44 13.42
N THR A 112 -0.24 -1.47 12.11
CA THR A 112 -0.23 -2.71 11.30
C THR A 112 1.16 -3.32 11.25
N LEU A 113 2.17 -2.50 10.96
CA LEU A 113 3.56 -2.95 10.89
C LEU A 113 4.04 -3.47 12.25
N ALA A 114 3.80 -2.71 13.32
CA ALA A 114 4.21 -3.10 14.67
C ALA A 114 3.55 -4.43 15.10
N ALA A 115 2.27 -4.61 14.78
CA ALA A 115 1.57 -5.86 15.04
C ALA A 115 2.12 -7.01 14.20
N CYS A 116 2.35 -6.82 12.90
CA CYS A 116 2.91 -7.84 12.03
C CYS A 116 4.29 -8.29 12.53
N VAL A 117 5.17 -7.35 12.88
CA VAL A 117 6.51 -7.63 13.45
C VAL A 117 6.38 -8.43 14.75
N SER A 118 5.50 -8.01 15.66
CA SER A 118 5.25 -8.70 16.92
C SER A 118 4.77 -10.14 16.68
N GLU A 119 3.75 -10.32 15.85
CA GLU A 119 3.17 -11.65 15.60
C GLU A 119 4.13 -12.58 14.85
N LEU A 120 4.96 -12.03 13.95
CA LEU A 120 6.03 -12.75 13.26
C LEU A 120 7.07 -13.26 14.26
N ARG A 121 7.58 -12.40 15.16
CA ARG A 121 8.59 -12.76 16.18
C ARG A 121 8.05 -13.69 17.27
N LYS A 122 6.74 -13.67 17.55
CA LYS A 122 6.11 -14.61 18.48
C LYS A 122 6.03 -16.02 17.92
N ARG A 123 5.79 -16.15 16.60
CA ARG A 123 5.59 -17.45 15.93
C ARG A 123 6.86 -18.06 15.37
N HIS A 124 7.83 -17.21 15.01
CA HIS A 124 9.00 -17.59 14.23
C HIS A 124 10.27 -16.96 14.77
N LYS A 125 11.42 -17.44 14.29
CA LYS A 125 12.75 -16.93 14.67
C LYS A 125 13.50 -16.34 13.48
N PRO A 126 13.03 -15.24 12.87
CA PRO A 126 13.78 -14.59 11.79
C PRO A 126 15.12 -14.07 12.30
N SER A 127 16.18 -14.17 11.50
CA SER A 127 17.50 -13.64 11.89
C SER A 127 17.55 -12.11 11.81
N GLN A 128 16.80 -11.52 10.88
CA GLN A 128 16.57 -10.07 10.79
C GLN A 128 15.16 -9.79 10.26
N VAL A 129 14.59 -8.67 10.69
CA VAL A 129 13.29 -8.20 10.20
C VAL A 129 13.46 -6.80 9.62
N GLY A 130 12.91 -6.61 8.42
CA GLY A 130 12.76 -5.31 7.79
C GLY A 130 11.30 -5.05 7.46
N CYS A 131 10.94 -3.77 7.37
CA CYS A 131 9.64 -3.33 6.86
C CYS A 131 9.87 -2.41 5.66
N LEU A 132 9.07 -2.60 4.61
CA LEU A 132 8.99 -1.71 3.48
C LEU A 132 7.54 -1.25 3.28
N VAL A 133 7.37 0.05 3.13
CA VAL A 133 6.09 0.65 2.71
C VAL A 133 6.27 1.50 1.47
N VAL A 134 5.25 1.55 0.62
CA VAL A 134 5.27 2.49 -0.51
C VAL A 134 5.24 3.92 0.00
N HIS A 135 4.30 4.24 0.89
CA HIS A 135 4.16 5.59 1.44
C HIS A 135 4.27 5.58 2.96
N ASN A 136 5.20 6.38 3.50
CA ASN A 136 5.19 6.74 4.91
C ASN A 136 4.52 8.10 5.09
N LYS A 137 3.42 8.15 5.86
CA LYS A 137 2.81 9.44 6.23
C LYS A 137 3.64 10.15 7.28
N LEU A 138 4.00 11.41 7.00
CA LEU A 138 4.72 12.30 7.90
C LEU A 138 3.81 12.85 9.00
N LYS A 139 3.53 11.99 10.00
CA LYS A 139 2.71 12.30 11.18
C LYS A 139 3.20 11.53 12.40
N ALA A 140 2.68 11.90 13.57
CA ALA A 140 2.92 11.17 14.81
C ALA A 140 2.38 9.72 14.70
N LYS A 141 3.21 8.74 15.07
CA LYS A 141 2.86 7.32 15.02
C LYS A 141 2.30 6.87 16.36
N ARG A 142 1.30 5.99 16.33
CA ARG A 142 0.67 5.42 17.55
C ARG A 142 1.41 4.19 18.07
N ALA A 143 2.23 3.57 17.23
CA ALA A 143 3.07 2.43 17.58
C ALA A 143 4.53 2.69 17.16
N SER A 144 5.45 2.00 17.82
CA SER A 144 6.88 2.00 17.49
C SER A 144 7.29 0.65 16.89
N LEU A 145 8.27 0.67 15.99
CA LEU A 145 9.00 -0.53 15.61
C LEU A 145 10.21 -0.72 16.56
N PRO A 146 10.59 -1.96 16.89
CA PRO A 146 11.84 -2.23 17.59
C PRO A 146 13.04 -1.62 16.84
N SER A 147 14.06 -1.17 17.59
CA SER A 147 15.23 -0.46 17.04
C SER A 147 16.08 -1.31 16.09
N ASP A 148 15.97 -2.64 16.18
CA ASP A 148 16.68 -3.59 15.32
C ASP A 148 15.95 -3.90 14.01
N VAL A 149 14.72 -3.39 13.82
CA VAL A 149 13.96 -3.53 12.57
C VAL A 149 14.44 -2.49 11.55
N THR A 150 14.90 -2.96 10.40
CA THR A 150 15.24 -2.06 9.27
C THR A 150 13.96 -1.48 8.68
N TYR A 151 13.89 -0.16 8.51
CA TYR A 151 12.71 0.51 7.95
C TYR A 151 13.02 1.18 6.62
N ILE A 152 12.21 0.90 5.60
CA ILE A 152 12.34 1.43 4.24
C ILE A 152 11.01 2.04 3.81
N ALA A 153 10.94 3.36 3.70
CA ALA A 153 9.86 4.02 2.96
C ALA A 153 10.31 4.25 1.51
N CYS A 154 9.50 3.85 0.53
CA CYS A 154 9.76 4.21 -0.87
C CYS A 154 9.64 5.73 -1.02
N GLU A 155 8.55 6.31 -0.50
CA GLU A 155 8.29 7.75 -0.50
C GLU A 155 7.77 8.23 0.87
N GLU A 156 8.16 9.46 1.22
CA GLU A 156 7.63 10.21 2.35
C GLU A 156 6.50 11.13 1.85
N VAL A 157 5.32 11.04 2.45
CA VAL A 157 4.13 11.78 2.01
C VAL A 157 3.50 12.59 3.13
N PRO A 158 2.80 13.71 2.82
CA PRO A 158 2.00 14.44 3.82
C PRO A 158 0.91 13.55 4.46
N ASP A 159 0.38 13.98 5.61
CA ASP A 159 -0.77 13.33 6.26
C ASP A 159 -2.07 13.66 5.52
N GLU A 160 -2.22 13.06 4.34
CA GLU A 160 -3.37 13.22 3.46
C GLU A 160 -3.99 11.85 3.13
N TRP A 161 -5.19 11.88 2.53
CA TRP A 161 -5.85 10.67 2.09
C TRP A 161 -5.27 10.21 0.74
N ASN A 162 -4.48 9.14 0.78
CA ASN A 162 -3.90 8.51 -0.41
C ASN A 162 -4.92 7.55 -1.04
N CYS A 163 -5.27 7.81 -2.29
CA CYS A 163 -6.08 6.94 -3.13
C CYS A 163 -5.18 6.06 -3.98
N TYR A 164 -5.25 4.75 -3.74
CA TYR A 164 -4.50 3.74 -4.49
C TYR A 164 -5.29 3.23 -5.70
N PRO A 165 -4.61 2.88 -6.80
CA PRO A 165 -5.28 2.58 -8.07
C PRO A 165 -6.08 1.28 -8.05
N TRP A 166 -5.75 0.34 -7.15
CA TRP A 166 -6.52 -0.89 -6.97
C TRP A 166 -7.86 -0.66 -6.27
N ASP A 167 -8.04 0.46 -5.56
CA ASP A 167 -9.28 0.83 -4.88
C ASP A 167 -10.15 1.80 -5.71
N ALA A 168 -9.85 1.97 -7.01
CA ALA A 168 -10.53 2.93 -7.87
C ALA A 168 -12.08 2.83 -7.80
N ALA A 169 -12.62 1.62 -7.77
CA ALA A 169 -14.05 1.38 -7.70
C ALA A 169 -14.66 1.88 -6.38
N ALA A 170 -13.94 1.81 -5.26
CA ALA A 170 -14.39 2.34 -3.97
C ALA A 170 -14.55 3.87 -3.99
N TYR A 171 -13.90 4.55 -4.95
CA TYR A 171 -14.06 5.98 -5.18
C TYR A 171 -15.07 6.31 -6.30
N GLY A 172 -15.82 5.32 -6.80
CA GLY A 172 -16.75 5.48 -7.92
C GLY A 172 -16.05 5.71 -9.26
N LEU A 173 -14.81 5.23 -9.42
CA LEU A 173 -13.99 5.47 -10.60
C LEU A 173 -13.62 4.16 -11.31
N THR A 174 -13.46 4.24 -12.63
CA THR A 174 -12.68 3.23 -13.35
C THR A 174 -11.19 3.43 -13.06
N ALA A 175 -10.38 2.39 -13.21
CA ALA A 175 -8.91 2.51 -13.10
C ALA A 175 -8.35 3.62 -14.03
N ARG A 176 -8.90 3.76 -15.26
CA ARG A 176 -8.50 4.84 -16.18
C ARG A 176 -8.87 6.23 -15.66
N ALA A 177 -10.05 6.39 -15.06
CA ALA A 177 -10.45 7.67 -14.47
C ALA A 177 -9.60 8.01 -13.22
N HIS A 178 -9.26 7.00 -12.42
CA HIS A 178 -8.33 7.14 -11.30
C HIS A 178 -6.95 7.60 -11.76
N THR A 179 -6.37 6.99 -12.79
CA THR A 179 -5.09 7.41 -13.38
C THR A 179 -5.14 8.85 -13.87
N LYS A 180 -6.23 9.28 -14.53
CA LYS A 180 -6.41 10.68 -14.94
C LYS A 180 -6.37 11.65 -13.75
N ARG A 181 -7.01 11.30 -12.62
CA ARG A 181 -6.92 12.09 -11.38
C ARG A 181 -5.51 12.12 -10.82
N ALA A 182 -4.79 11.00 -10.85
CA ALA A 182 -3.40 10.94 -10.42
C ALA A 182 -2.48 11.85 -11.26
N CYS A 183 -2.66 11.89 -12.59
CA CYS A 183 -1.94 12.81 -13.47
C CYS A 183 -2.23 14.28 -13.14
N ALA A 184 -3.49 14.63 -12.89
CA ALA A 184 -3.88 15.98 -12.48
C ALA A 184 -3.25 16.36 -11.13
N CYS A 185 -3.21 15.42 -10.17
CA CYS A 185 -2.55 15.65 -8.89
C CYS A 185 -1.04 15.95 -9.03
N ARG A 186 -0.36 15.36 -10.03
CA ARG A 186 1.07 15.62 -10.28
C ARG A 186 1.35 17.00 -10.92
N GLY A 187 0.32 17.82 -11.18
CA GLY A 187 0.47 19.09 -11.88
C GLY A 187 0.48 18.96 -13.40
N GLY A 188 0.09 17.80 -13.95
CA GLY A 188 -0.29 17.70 -15.36
C GLY A 188 -1.53 18.56 -15.60
N ALA A 189 -1.54 19.34 -16.68
CA ALA A 189 -2.58 20.33 -17.01
C ALA A 189 -4.01 19.86 -16.65
N PRO A 190 -4.88 20.74 -16.11
CA PRO A 190 -6.22 20.34 -15.70
C PRO A 190 -6.95 19.73 -16.89
N VAL A 191 -7.37 18.48 -16.76
CA VAL A 191 -8.27 17.87 -17.72
C VAL A 191 -9.60 18.61 -17.60
N VAL A 192 -9.87 19.51 -18.53
CA VAL A 192 -11.19 20.12 -18.71
C VAL A 192 -12.15 18.98 -19.02
N VAL A 193 -12.93 18.57 -18.01
CA VAL A 193 -14.09 17.71 -18.24
C VAL A 193 -15.14 18.61 -18.85
N ILE A 194 -15.21 18.64 -20.19
CA ILE A 194 -16.36 19.22 -20.87
C ILE A 194 -17.54 18.30 -20.56
N ALA A 195 -18.37 18.73 -19.61
CA ALA A 195 -19.69 18.15 -19.46
C ALA A 195 -20.43 18.38 -20.78
N ALA A 196 -20.62 17.31 -21.56
CA ALA A 196 -21.50 17.36 -22.72
C ALA A 196 -22.90 17.67 -22.20
N ALA A 197 -23.35 18.90 -22.37
CA ALA A 197 -24.73 19.28 -22.17
C ALA A 197 -25.57 18.46 -23.17
N VAL A 198 -26.24 17.42 -22.68
CA VAL A 198 -27.32 16.75 -23.41
C VAL A 198 -28.53 17.69 -23.33
N GLY A 199 -28.49 18.74 -24.15
CA GLY A 199 -29.53 19.74 -24.30
C GLY A 199 -30.37 19.45 -25.54
N ALA A 200 -31.61 19.03 -25.30
CA ALA A 200 -32.78 19.01 -26.17
C ALA A 200 -32.62 19.48 -27.63
N LEU A 201 -32.78 18.55 -28.58
CA LEU A 201 -33.32 18.88 -29.91
C LEU A 201 -34.15 17.69 -30.45
N ALA A 202 -35.38 17.57 -29.96
CA ALA A 202 -36.39 16.69 -30.57
C ALA A 202 -37.75 17.40 -30.55
N ALA A 203 -37.82 18.53 -31.24
CA ALA A 203 -39.09 19.18 -31.58
C ALA A 203 -38.94 19.89 -32.92
N LEU A 204 -38.85 19.16 -34.03
CA LEU A 204 -39.19 19.70 -35.35
C LEU A 204 -39.39 18.61 -36.42
N LEU A 205 -40.31 17.68 -36.21
CA LEU A 205 -40.91 16.90 -37.30
C LEU A 205 -42.42 16.75 -37.04
N ARG A 206 -43.14 17.84 -37.25
CA ARG A 206 -44.55 17.84 -37.66
C ARG A 206 -44.72 18.92 -38.72
N ARG A 207 -44.50 18.54 -39.97
CA ARG A 207 -45.27 18.97 -41.15
C ARG A 207 -45.32 17.79 -42.10
#